data_AF-A0A1Q6V291-F1
#
_entry.id   AF-A0A1Q6V291-F1
#
_cell.length_a   1.000
_cell.length_b   1.000
_cell.length_c   1.000
_cell.angle_alpha   90.00
_cell.angle_beta   90.00
_cell.angle_gamma   90.00
#
_symmetry.space_group_name_H-M   'P 1'
#
loop_
_entity.id
_entity.type
_entity.pdbx_description
1 polymer ?
#
loop_
_entity_poly.entity_id
_entity_poly.type
_entity_poly.pdbx_seq_one_letter_code
_entity_poly.pdbx_strand_id
1 'polypeptide(L)'
;MWELINKNKSKTFLFIFLMALCFGLMSFCLAKTFEYFDIKSYWVYIVVYGYFFVTLFIANKNAKDVFLKLSNARYALRAYYPKLYNIVHEMSIASGLNPIPEIYIIDEDSPNAFACGKEPKNASIIVTKGLLARLNRDELQAVVAHEISHIVNRDILYLLYTSCMLGCMVFISDLSIKMIKGSFSGRSSSRSGGGMIYIIPFALISILIVGLSKIFYSCLSKKREYLADACAVQYTRNPIALANALKKIDEEQTYFVNTNSITSSMFIVSPLNNKNNTHPPVEKRIEILLRLSSCNIAAYNSAYQNVLGKKSNIVSKKIIEKPNYTKIIPIVAGITSANENNQNNISKDIINHRKAYDTMLKTKNYIFIKCDCDTKLKVPQEFKGQTIPCPHCKKMHLIN
;
A
#
# COMPACT_ATOMS: atom_id res chain seq x y z
N MET A 1 -7.46 -3.50 18.94
CA MET A 1 -7.21 -4.39 17.80
C MET A 1 -8.27 -5.48 17.65
N TRP A 2 -8.51 -6.37 18.62
CA TRP A 2 -9.44 -7.50 18.42
C TRP A 2 -10.89 -7.09 18.04
N GLU A 3 -11.45 -6.06 18.68
CA GLU A 3 -12.77 -5.51 18.34
C GLU A 3 -12.84 -4.93 16.90
N LEU A 4 -11.77 -4.26 16.45
CA LEU A 4 -11.63 -3.72 15.09
C LEU A 4 -11.60 -4.86 14.06
N ILE A 5 -10.79 -5.87 14.33
CA ILE A 5 -10.64 -7.06 13.48
C ILE A 5 -11.99 -7.78 13.34
N ASN A 6 -12.71 -8.00 14.45
CA ASN A 6 -13.99 -8.70 14.40
C ASN A 6 -15.04 -7.89 13.63
N LYS A 7 -15.10 -6.57 13.87
CA LYS A 7 -15.98 -5.66 13.12
C LYS A 7 -15.68 -5.68 11.62
N ASN A 8 -14.41 -5.73 11.24
CA ASN A 8 -13.99 -5.80 9.83
C ASN A 8 -14.39 -7.13 9.18
N LYS A 9 -14.28 -8.26 9.90
CA LYS A 9 -14.80 -9.54 9.42
C LYS A 9 -16.31 -9.51 9.22
N SER A 10 -17.09 -9.08 10.21
CA SER A 10 -18.54 -9.01 10.10
C SER A 10 -18.99 -8.09 8.97
N LYS A 11 -18.32 -6.95 8.77
CA LYS A 11 -18.56 -6.06 7.63
C LYS A 11 -18.25 -6.73 6.28
N THR A 12 -17.23 -7.58 6.24
CA THR A 12 -16.90 -8.34 5.02
C THR A 12 -17.98 -9.37 4.71
N PHE A 13 -18.47 -10.10 5.71
CA PHE A 13 -19.61 -11.00 5.53
C PHE A 13 -20.88 -10.28 5.10
N LEU A 14 -21.20 -9.14 5.75
CA LEU A 14 -22.33 -8.31 5.37
C LEU A 14 -22.20 -7.80 3.93
N PHE A 15 -20.99 -7.42 3.51
CA PHE A 15 -20.72 -7.00 2.14
C PHE A 15 -20.95 -8.13 1.13
N ILE A 16 -20.42 -9.33 1.41
CA ILE A 16 -20.62 -10.51 0.55
C ILE A 16 -22.11 -10.87 0.46
N PHE A 17 -22.84 -10.79 1.59
CA PHE A 17 -24.27 -11.04 1.62
C PHE A 17 -25.07 -10.01 0.80
N LEU A 18 -24.80 -8.72 0.99
CA LEU A 18 -25.43 -7.65 0.21
C LEU A 18 -25.17 -7.83 -1.29
N MET A 19 -23.96 -8.24 -1.64
CA MET A 19 -23.58 -8.51 -3.02
C MET A 19 -24.32 -9.73 -3.58
N ALA A 20 -24.45 -10.83 -2.83
CA ALA A 20 -25.27 -11.97 -3.24
C ALA A 20 -26.73 -11.57 -3.52
N LEU A 21 -27.28 -10.68 -2.69
CA LEU A 21 -28.62 -10.11 -2.88
C LEU A 21 -28.69 -9.29 -4.17
N CYS A 22 -27.71 -8.41 -4.43
CA CYS A 22 -27.66 -7.63 -5.68
C CYS A 22 -27.53 -8.51 -6.92
N PHE A 23 -26.71 -9.56 -6.90
CA PHE A 23 -26.62 -10.53 -8.00
C PHE A 23 -27.94 -11.27 -8.21
N GLY A 24 -28.65 -11.60 -7.11
CA GLY A 24 -29.99 -12.19 -7.17
C GLY A 24 -31.03 -11.28 -7.82
N LEU A 25 -31.09 -10.01 -7.40
CA LEU A 25 -31.97 -9.01 -8.01
C LEU A 25 -31.64 -8.80 -9.49
N MET A 26 -30.35 -8.72 -9.83
CA MET A 26 -29.90 -8.61 -11.21
C MET A 26 -30.34 -9.83 -12.04
N SER A 27 -30.16 -11.04 -11.51
CA SER A 27 -30.59 -12.27 -12.17
C SER A 27 -32.10 -12.32 -12.37
N PHE A 28 -32.87 -11.84 -11.40
CA PHE A 28 -34.34 -11.76 -11.51
C PHE A 28 -34.79 -10.77 -12.60
N CYS A 29 -34.24 -9.55 -12.60
CA CYS A 29 -34.52 -8.56 -13.64
C CYS A 29 -34.18 -9.11 -15.03
N LEU A 30 -33.04 -9.79 -15.13
CA LEU A 30 -32.61 -10.43 -16.36
C LEU A 30 -33.57 -11.53 -16.83
N ALA A 31 -33.92 -12.46 -15.95
CA ALA A 31 -34.85 -13.53 -16.28
C ALA A 31 -36.18 -12.99 -16.81
N LYS A 32 -36.70 -11.90 -16.23
CA LYS A 32 -37.92 -11.22 -16.70
C LYS A 32 -37.78 -10.62 -18.10
N THR A 33 -36.61 -10.08 -18.44
CA THR A 33 -36.37 -9.60 -19.81
C THR A 33 -36.36 -10.74 -20.83
N PHE A 34 -35.81 -11.91 -20.49
CA PHE A 34 -35.82 -13.07 -21.39
C PHE A 34 -37.23 -13.68 -21.53
N GLU A 35 -38.01 -13.73 -20.44
CA GLU A 35 -39.42 -14.15 -20.48
C GLU A 35 -40.27 -13.25 -21.38
N TYR A 36 -40.01 -11.94 -21.39
CA TYR A 36 -40.70 -11.02 -22.30
C TYR A 36 -40.49 -11.36 -23.79
N PHE A 37 -39.37 -11.98 -24.14
CA PHE A 37 -39.06 -12.45 -25.50
C PHE A 37 -39.40 -13.94 -25.72
N ASP A 38 -40.19 -14.54 -24.84
CA ASP A 38 -40.63 -15.95 -24.91
C ASP A 38 -39.48 -16.97 -24.87
N ILE A 39 -38.38 -16.62 -24.18
CA ILE A 39 -37.20 -17.48 -23.98
C ILE A 39 -37.22 -18.05 -22.56
N LYS A 40 -36.98 -19.37 -22.41
CA LYS A 40 -36.86 -20.03 -21.09
C LYS A 40 -35.75 -19.39 -20.25
N SER A 41 -36.11 -18.78 -19.13
CA SER A 41 -35.24 -17.94 -18.30
C SER A 41 -34.47 -18.67 -17.19
N TYR A 42 -34.79 -19.94 -16.89
CA TYR A 42 -34.16 -20.68 -15.78
C TYR A 42 -32.63 -20.76 -15.84
N TRP A 43 -32.07 -20.83 -17.05
CA TRP A 43 -30.63 -20.88 -17.29
C TRP A 43 -29.90 -19.60 -16.83
N VAL A 44 -30.58 -18.45 -16.86
CA VAL A 44 -30.01 -17.16 -16.42
C VAL A 44 -29.60 -17.21 -14.96
N TYR A 45 -30.45 -17.78 -14.10
CA TYR A 45 -30.14 -17.94 -12.68
C TYR A 45 -28.94 -18.84 -12.46
N ILE A 46 -28.87 -19.97 -13.17
CA ILE A 46 -27.74 -20.91 -13.07
C ILE A 46 -26.43 -20.23 -13.49
N VAL A 47 -26.45 -19.47 -14.58
CA VAL A 47 -25.25 -18.78 -15.08
C VAL A 47 -24.81 -17.66 -14.13
N VAL A 48 -25.72 -16.78 -13.70
CA VAL A 48 -25.37 -15.62 -12.86
C VAL A 48 -24.96 -16.06 -11.46
N TYR A 49 -25.69 -16.98 -10.81
CA TYR A 49 -25.30 -17.50 -9.51
C TYR A 49 -24.10 -18.44 -9.60
N GLY A 50 -24.02 -19.28 -10.64
CA GLY A 50 -22.85 -20.12 -10.89
C GLY A 50 -21.58 -19.27 -11.00
N TYR A 51 -21.63 -18.17 -11.75
CA TYR A 51 -20.54 -17.20 -11.82
C TYR A 51 -20.21 -16.57 -10.46
N PHE A 52 -21.21 -16.14 -9.69
CA PHE A 52 -21.00 -15.59 -8.35
C PHE A 52 -20.32 -16.59 -7.40
N PHE A 53 -20.76 -17.85 -7.40
CA PHE A 53 -20.15 -18.89 -6.56
C PHE A 53 -18.75 -19.27 -7.02
N VAL A 54 -18.50 -19.33 -8.33
CA VAL A 54 -17.15 -19.57 -8.88
C VAL A 54 -16.20 -18.43 -8.50
N THR A 55 -16.64 -17.17 -8.64
CA THR A 55 -15.82 -16.01 -8.26
C THR A 55 -15.58 -15.96 -6.76
N LEU A 56 -16.56 -16.32 -5.92
CA LEU A 56 -16.35 -16.49 -4.47
C LEU A 56 -15.36 -17.62 -4.17
N PHE A 57 -15.44 -18.75 -4.88
CA PHE A 57 -14.53 -19.87 -4.69
C PHE A 57 -13.09 -19.48 -5.03
N ILE A 58 -12.88 -18.82 -6.18
CA ILE A 58 -11.59 -18.27 -6.59
C ILE A 58 -11.10 -17.25 -5.55
N ALA A 59 -11.96 -16.33 -5.11
CA ALA A 59 -11.64 -15.32 -4.11
C ALA A 59 -11.17 -15.94 -2.78
N ASN A 60 -11.76 -17.08 -2.41
CA ASN A 60 -11.49 -17.73 -1.13
C ASN A 60 -10.22 -18.59 -1.13
N LYS A 61 -9.85 -19.18 -2.28
CA LYS A 61 -8.72 -20.11 -2.41
C LYS A 61 -7.48 -19.48 -3.05
N ASN A 62 -7.66 -18.79 -4.18
CA ASN A 62 -6.56 -18.45 -5.10
C ASN A 62 -6.41 -16.94 -5.34
N ALA A 63 -7.15 -16.08 -4.64
CA ALA A 63 -7.18 -14.66 -4.96
C ALA A 63 -5.80 -14.00 -4.97
N LYS A 64 -4.96 -14.27 -3.96
CA LYS A 64 -3.59 -13.76 -3.91
C LYS A 64 -2.82 -14.13 -5.18
N ASP A 65 -2.83 -15.41 -5.55
CA ASP A 65 -2.08 -15.90 -6.72
C ASP A 65 -2.63 -15.31 -8.03
N VAL A 66 -3.96 -15.15 -8.12
CA VAL A 66 -4.60 -14.48 -9.25
C VAL A 66 -4.13 -13.03 -9.35
N PHE A 67 -4.12 -12.29 -8.23
CA PHE A 67 -3.63 -10.90 -8.21
C PHE A 67 -2.15 -10.79 -8.56
N LEU A 68 -1.31 -11.68 -8.02
CA LEU A 68 0.13 -11.70 -8.31
C LEU A 68 0.38 -11.95 -9.81
N LYS A 69 -0.36 -12.88 -10.42
CA LYS A 69 -0.27 -13.16 -11.85
C LYS A 69 -0.78 -12.00 -12.71
N LEU A 70 -1.94 -11.43 -12.37
CA LEU A 70 -2.53 -10.31 -13.10
C LEU A 70 -1.66 -9.05 -13.07
N SER A 71 -0.90 -8.86 -11.99
CA SER A 71 0.02 -7.74 -11.83
C SER A 71 1.45 -8.03 -12.32
N ASN A 72 1.71 -9.22 -12.88
CA ASN A 72 3.06 -9.68 -13.24
C ASN A 72 4.09 -9.52 -12.11
N ALA A 73 3.64 -9.70 -10.86
CA ALA A 73 4.47 -9.55 -9.68
C ALA A 73 5.49 -10.69 -9.59
N ARG A 74 6.76 -10.34 -9.36
CA ARG A 74 7.87 -11.29 -9.20
C ARG A 74 8.34 -11.31 -7.76
N TYR A 75 8.74 -12.49 -7.28
CA TYR A 75 9.28 -12.61 -5.92
C TYR A 75 10.52 -11.72 -5.77
N ALA A 76 10.53 -10.89 -4.74
CA ALA A 76 11.68 -10.05 -4.44
C ALA A 76 12.74 -10.90 -3.75
N LEU A 77 13.90 -11.09 -4.40
CA LEU A 77 15.02 -11.79 -3.78
C LEU A 77 15.78 -10.83 -2.84
N ARG A 78 16.05 -11.28 -1.61
CA ARG A 78 16.76 -10.49 -0.60
C ARG A 78 18.12 -9.96 -1.07
N ALA A 79 18.83 -10.73 -1.90
CA ALA A 79 20.12 -10.33 -2.46
C ALA A 79 20.03 -9.06 -3.32
N TYR A 80 18.93 -8.88 -4.05
CA TYR A 80 18.73 -7.73 -4.95
C TYR A 80 18.05 -6.55 -4.24
N TYR A 81 17.20 -6.82 -3.24
CA TYR A 81 16.42 -5.78 -2.55
C TYR A 81 16.61 -5.82 -1.02
N PRO A 82 17.85 -5.72 -0.50
CA PRO A 82 18.12 -5.83 0.94
C PRO A 82 17.44 -4.72 1.75
N LYS A 83 17.39 -3.49 1.22
CA LYS A 83 16.72 -2.35 1.86
C LYS A 83 15.23 -2.61 2.08
N LEU A 84 14.53 -3.14 1.07
CA LEU A 84 13.10 -3.44 1.15
C LEU A 84 12.82 -4.55 2.17
N TYR A 85 13.63 -5.62 2.16
CA TYR A 85 13.54 -6.68 3.17
C TYR A 85 13.71 -6.14 4.59
N ASN A 86 14.73 -5.34 4.84
CA ASN A 86 14.98 -4.78 6.17
C ASN A 86 13.78 -3.94 6.63
N ILE A 87 13.24 -3.08 5.76
CA ILE A 87 12.07 -2.26 6.07
C ILE A 87 10.84 -3.12 6.40
N VAL A 88 10.53 -4.13 5.58
CA VAL A 88 9.36 -5.01 5.82
C VAL A 88 9.52 -5.78 7.13
N HIS A 89 10.73 -6.26 7.44
CA HIS A 89 11.02 -6.93 8.70
C HIS A 89 10.87 -5.99 9.90
N GLU A 90 11.47 -4.79 9.85
CA GLU A 90 11.39 -3.78 10.90
C GLU A 90 9.93 -3.40 11.18
N MET A 91 9.13 -3.18 10.14
CA MET A 91 7.73 -2.81 10.28
C MET A 91 6.86 -3.97 10.75
N SER A 92 7.17 -5.21 10.35
CA SER A 92 6.49 -6.39 10.88
C SER A 92 6.74 -6.57 12.38
N ILE A 93 7.97 -6.32 12.83
CA ILE A 93 8.33 -6.34 14.26
C ILE A 93 7.61 -5.21 15.00
N ALA A 94 7.67 -3.98 14.48
CA ALA A 94 7.04 -2.82 15.10
C ALA A 94 5.51 -2.96 15.23
N SER A 95 4.87 -3.62 14.26
CA SER A 95 3.42 -3.86 14.27
C SER A 95 3.02 -5.14 15.02
N GLY A 96 3.99 -5.97 15.45
CA GLY A 96 3.74 -7.29 16.02
C GLY A 96 3.12 -8.28 15.03
N LEU A 97 3.36 -8.11 13.73
CA LEU A 97 2.87 -8.97 12.66
C LEU A 97 3.76 -10.23 12.55
N ASN A 98 3.16 -11.39 12.78
CA ASN A 98 3.79 -12.70 12.61
C ASN A 98 2.82 -13.64 11.86
N PRO A 99 3.23 -14.32 10.77
CA PRO A 99 4.54 -14.28 10.11
C PRO A 99 4.82 -12.99 9.34
N ILE A 100 6.10 -12.77 9.01
CA ILE A 100 6.54 -11.70 8.12
C ILE A 100 5.97 -11.99 6.72
N PRO A 101 5.32 -11.02 6.07
CA PRO A 101 4.71 -11.22 4.76
C PRO A 101 5.76 -11.43 3.68
N GLU A 102 5.39 -12.19 2.64
CA GLU A 102 6.22 -12.34 1.44
C GLU A 102 6.31 -11.01 0.68
N ILE A 103 7.43 -10.78 -0.01
CA ILE A 103 7.70 -9.52 -0.70
C ILE A 103 7.75 -9.79 -2.20
N TYR A 104 6.99 -9.01 -2.96
CA TYR A 104 6.98 -9.07 -4.43
C TYR A 104 7.24 -7.69 -5.03
N ILE A 105 7.76 -7.69 -6.24
CA ILE A 105 8.05 -6.48 -7.01
C ILE A 105 7.36 -6.55 -8.36
N ILE A 106 6.75 -5.43 -8.75
CA ILE A 106 6.19 -5.23 -10.08
C ILE A 106 7.14 -4.34 -10.88
N ASP A 107 7.40 -4.73 -12.12
CA ASP A 107 8.22 -3.98 -13.07
C ASP A 107 7.39 -2.88 -13.74
N GLU A 108 7.05 -1.86 -12.96
CA GLU A 108 6.24 -0.72 -13.38
C GLU A 108 6.92 0.58 -12.89
N ASP A 109 6.99 1.58 -13.77
CA ASP A 109 7.60 2.87 -13.47
C ASP A 109 6.69 3.77 -12.62
N SER A 110 5.38 3.52 -12.62
CA SER A 110 4.47 4.27 -11.77
C SER A 110 4.67 3.89 -10.30
N PRO A 111 4.82 4.86 -9.38
CA PRO A 111 5.02 4.58 -7.97
C PRO A 111 3.75 4.02 -7.34
N ASN A 112 3.79 2.78 -6.83
CA ASN A 112 2.70 2.19 -6.08
C ASN A 112 3.17 1.08 -5.12
N ALA A 113 2.33 0.81 -4.12
CA ALA A 113 2.47 -0.32 -3.21
C ALA A 113 1.08 -0.76 -2.75
N PHE A 114 0.96 -2.05 -2.43
CA PHE A 114 -0.25 -2.62 -1.84
C PHE A 114 0.04 -3.91 -1.08
N ALA A 115 -0.81 -4.21 -0.10
CA ALA A 115 -0.87 -5.51 0.56
C ALA A 115 -1.97 -6.41 -0.02
N CYS A 116 -1.68 -7.69 -0.22
CA CYS A 116 -2.69 -8.68 -0.60
C CYS A 116 -2.64 -9.93 0.30
N GLY A 117 -3.75 -10.64 0.38
CA GLY A 117 -3.86 -11.87 1.16
C GLY A 117 -5.19 -12.00 1.89
N LYS A 118 -5.52 -13.23 2.29
CA LYS A 118 -6.74 -13.54 3.03
C LYS A 118 -6.55 -13.36 4.54
N GLU A 119 -5.38 -13.75 5.03
CA GLU A 119 -5.04 -13.74 6.44
C GLU A 119 -3.59 -13.29 6.61
N PRO A 120 -3.19 -12.81 7.80
CA PRO A 120 -1.80 -12.44 8.09
C PRO A 120 -0.78 -13.52 7.72
N LYS A 121 -1.14 -14.80 7.87
CA LYS A 121 -0.28 -15.95 7.53
C LYS A 121 -0.02 -16.13 6.04
N ASN A 122 -0.89 -15.59 5.19
CA ASN A 122 -0.78 -15.64 3.73
C ASN A 122 -0.81 -14.22 3.15
N ALA A 123 -0.21 -13.27 3.85
CA ALA A 123 -0.12 -11.89 3.41
C ALA A 123 1.16 -11.67 2.60
N SER A 124 1.06 -10.75 1.64
CA SER A 124 2.18 -10.33 0.80
C SER A 124 2.17 -8.82 0.64
N ILE A 125 3.36 -8.24 0.60
CA ILE A 125 3.60 -6.83 0.31
C ILE A 125 4.15 -6.75 -1.12
N ILE A 126 3.52 -5.92 -1.94
CA ILE A 126 3.88 -5.74 -3.34
C ILE A 126 4.27 -4.27 -3.53
N VAL A 127 5.43 -4.05 -4.16
CA VAL A 127 5.99 -2.71 -4.39
C VAL A 127 6.41 -2.58 -5.85
N THR A 128 6.14 -1.44 -6.49
CA THR A 128 6.62 -1.19 -7.85
C THR A 128 8.07 -0.70 -7.87
N LYS A 129 8.81 -0.98 -8.94
CA LYS A 129 10.15 -0.40 -9.15
C LYS A 129 10.12 1.13 -9.11
N GLY A 130 9.10 1.73 -9.71
CA GLY A 130 8.86 3.17 -9.69
C GLY A 130 8.81 3.78 -8.28
N LEU A 131 8.24 3.05 -7.31
CA LEU A 131 8.18 3.49 -5.92
C LEU A 131 9.55 3.36 -5.23
N LEU A 132 10.27 2.27 -5.49
CA LEU A 132 11.62 2.05 -4.94
C LEU A 132 12.64 3.08 -5.43
N ALA A 133 12.51 3.52 -6.68
CA ALA A 133 13.42 4.50 -7.29
C ALA A 133 13.26 5.91 -6.70
N ARG A 134 12.08 6.25 -6.17
CA ARG A 134 11.73 7.63 -5.80
C ARG A 134 11.65 7.89 -4.31
N LEU A 135 11.23 6.88 -3.55
CA LEU A 135 11.12 7.03 -2.11
C LEU A 135 12.47 6.80 -1.44
N ASN A 136 12.81 7.70 -0.53
CA ASN A 136 13.92 7.48 0.38
C ASN A 136 13.58 6.35 1.37
N ARG A 137 14.52 6.00 2.24
CA ARG A 137 14.33 4.87 3.17
C ARG A 137 13.14 5.08 4.11
N ASP A 138 13.00 6.27 4.67
CA ASP A 138 11.99 6.57 5.69
C ASP A 138 10.59 6.70 5.07
N GLU A 139 10.50 7.29 3.88
CA GLU A 139 9.28 7.36 3.07
C GLU A 139 8.80 5.95 2.68
N LEU A 140 9.71 5.10 2.18
CA LEU A 140 9.40 3.70 1.88
C LEU A 140 8.97 2.94 3.13
N GLN A 141 9.62 3.20 4.27
CA GLN A 141 9.24 2.61 5.55
C GLN A 141 7.84 3.03 5.99
N ALA A 142 7.46 4.30 5.80
CA ALA A 142 6.13 4.81 6.08
C ALA A 142 5.05 4.18 5.19
N VAL A 143 5.32 4.03 3.89
CA VAL A 143 4.41 3.36 2.95
C VAL A 143 4.26 1.87 3.31
N VAL A 144 5.36 1.16 3.58
CA VAL A 144 5.30 -0.24 4.00
C VAL A 144 4.57 -0.40 5.34
N ALA A 145 4.75 0.53 6.29
CA ALA A 145 4.01 0.53 7.54
C ALA A 145 2.50 0.71 7.34
N HIS A 146 2.11 1.56 6.38
CA HIS A 146 0.73 1.73 5.97
C HIS A 146 0.16 0.41 5.42
N GLU A 147 0.85 -0.24 4.48
CA GLU A 147 0.41 -1.52 3.92
C GLU A 147 0.34 -2.64 4.96
N ILE A 148 1.31 -2.70 5.88
CA ILE A 148 1.30 -3.66 6.99
C ILE A 148 0.11 -3.42 7.92
N SER A 149 -0.30 -2.16 8.13
CA SER A 149 -1.46 -1.86 8.96
C SER A 149 -2.75 -2.47 8.40
N HIS A 150 -2.90 -2.55 7.07
CA HIS A 150 -4.03 -3.23 6.45
C HIS A 150 -4.02 -4.74 6.72
N ILE A 151 -2.84 -5.36 6.79
CA ILE A 151 -2.69 -6.77 7.16
C ILE A 151 -3.14 -6.97 8.62
N VAL A 152 -2.61 -6.14 9.52
CA VAL A 152 -2.88 -6.21 10.97
C VAL A 152 -4.36 -5.96 11.28
N ASN A 153 -4.97 -4.98 10.62
CA ASN A 153 -6.39 -4.63 10.79
C ASN A 153 -7.35 -5.57 10.05
N ARG A 154 -6.82 -6.55 9.30
CA ARG A 154 -7.57 -7.45 8.40
C ARG A 154 -8.41 -6.72 7.35
N ASP A 155 -7.94 -5.57 6.90
CA ASP A 155 -8.53 -4.86 5.76
C ASP A 155 -8.20 -5.54 4.44
N ILE A 156 -7.06 -6.25 4.35
CA ILE A 156 -6.67 -7.05 3.18
C ILE A 156 -7.75 -8.06 2.76
N LEU A 157 -8.46 -8.67 3.71
CA LEU A 157 -9.52 -9.63 3.41
C LEU A 157 -10.68 -8.95 2.68
N TYR A 158 -11.10 -7.79 3.21
CA TYR A 158 -12.18 -7.02 2.62
C TYR A 158 -11.79 -6.52 1.23
N LEU A 159 -10.60 -5.93 1.10
CA LEU A 159 -10.05 -5.43 -0.17
C LEU A 159 -9.91 -6.54 -1.23
N LEU A 160 -9.53 -7.75 -0.80
CA LEU A 160 -9.41 -8.92 -1.67
C LEU A 160 -10.76 -9.31 -2.28
N TYR A 161 -11.79 -9.47 -1.45
CA TYR A 161 -13.13 -9.82 -1.91
C TYR A 161 -13.76 -8.70 -2.74
N THR A 162 -13.62 -7.44 -2.33
CA THR A 162 -14.16 -6.31 -3.09
C THR A 162 -13.50 -6.21 -4.46
N SER A 163 -12.16 -6.26 -4.53
CA SER A 163 -11.43 -6.09 -5.79
C SER A 163 -11.63 -7.28 -6.75
N CYS A 164 -11.66 -8.51 -6.24
CA CYS A 164 -11.96 -9.69 -7.07
C CYS A 164 -13.35 -9.56 -7.73
N MET A 165 -14.35 -9.11 -6.95
CA MET A 165 -15.72 -9.02 -7.41
C MET A 165 -15.95 -7.84 -8.35
N LEU A 166 -15.34 -6.69 -8.06
CA LEU A 166 -15.35 -5.54 -8.96
C LEU A 166 -14.63 -5.87 -10.27
N GLY A 167 -13.51 -6.60 -10.20
CA GLY A 167 -12.84 -7.10 -11.40
C GLY A 167 -13.71 -8.01 -12.26
N CYS A 168 -14.45 -8.90 -11.61
CA CYS A 168 -15.43 -9.76 -12.26
C CYS A 168 -16.58 -8.98 -12.91
N MET A 169 -17.05 -7.90 -12.27
CA MET A 169 -18.07 -7.00 -12.84
C MET A 169 -17.54 -6.24 -14.06
N VAL A 170 -16.33 -5.69 -13.97
CA VAL A 170 -15.67 -5.00 -15.08
C VAL A 170 -15.50 -5.95 -16.25
N PHE A 171 -15.02 -7.18 -16.02
CA PHE A 171 -14.85 -8.18 -17.07
C PHE A 171 -16.16 -8.48 -17.81
N ILE A 172 -17.29 -8.65 -17.10
CA ILE A 172 -18.60 -8.85 -17.72
C ILE A 172 -19.02 -7.62 -18.52
N SER A 173 -18.85 -6.42 -17.97
CA SER A 173 -19.17 -5.17 -18.67
C SER A 173 -18.34 -4.99 -19.94
N ASP A 174 -17.09 -5.43 -19.93
CA ASP A 174 -16.17 -5.29 -21.06
C ASP A 174 -16.52 -6.32 -22.16
N LEU A 175 -16.85 -7.55 -21.75
CA LEU A 175 -17.37 -8.59 -22.64
C LEU A 175 -18.69 -8.17 -23.29
N SER A 176 -19.60 -7.54 -22.52
CA SER A 176 -20.88 -7.10 -23.03
C SER A 176 -20.77 -5.98 -24.04
N ILE A 177 -19.91 -5.00 -23.79
CA ILE A 177 -19.60 -3.94 -24.76
C ILE A 177 -18.99 -4.54 -26.04
N LYS A 178 -18.07 -5.51 -25.92
CA LYS A 178 -17.45 -6.19 -27.08
C LYS A 178 -18.49 -6.97 -27.89
N MET A 179 -19.41 -7.69 -27.25
CA MET A 179 -20.48 -8.42 -27.95
C MET A 179 -21.47 -7.47 -28.64
N ILE A 180 -21.83 -6.35 -28.00
CA ILE A 180 -22.66 -5.31 -28.62
C ILE A 180 -21.94 -4.72 -29.84
N LYS A 181 -20.67 -4.28 -29.70
CA LYS A 181 -19.88 -3.73 -30.80
C LYS A 181 -19.67 -4.72 -31.94
N GLY A 182 -19.41 -6.00 -31.65
CA GLY A 182 -19.31 -7.07 -32.64
C GLY A 182 -20.62 -7.28 -33.42
N SER A 183 -21.76 -7.15 -32.74
CA SER A 183 -23.09 -7.22 -33.37
C SER A 183 -23.38 -6.01 -34.29
N PHE A 184 -22.81 -4.84 -34.01
CA PHE A 184 -22.92 -3.65 -34.87
C PHE A 184 -21.91 -3.59 -36.02
N SER A 185 -20.76 -4.29 -35.92
CA SER A 185 -19.70 -4.30 -36.94
C SER A 185 -19.95 -5.27 -38.10
N GLY A 186 -20.89 -6.21 -37.96
CA GLY A 186 -21.26 -7.18 -39.00
C GLY A 186 -22.34 -6.64 -39.95
N ARG A 187 -22.01 -5.64 -40.78
CA ARG A 187 -22.83 -5.27 -41.95
C ARG A 187 -22.49 -6.18 -43.13
N SER A 188 -23.18 -7.31 -43.26
CA SER A 188 -23.51 -7.85 -44.59
C SER A 188 -24.64 -8.86 -44.53
N SER A 189 -25.79 -8.43 -45.05
CA SER A 189 -26.80 -9.24 -45.74
C SER A 189 -27.33 -10.49 -45.05
N SER A 190 -28.35 -10.34 -44.21
CA SER A 190 -29.66 -10.98 -44.47
C SER A 190 -30.70 -10.53 -43.46
N ARG A 191 -31.93 -10.36 -43.94
CA ARG A 191 -33.12 -10.04 -43.15
C ARG A 191 -33.37 -11.14 -42.13
N SER A 192 -33.00 -10.91 -40.88
CA SER A 192 -33.69 -11.52 -39.74
C SER A 192 -33.55 -10.59 -38.53
N GLY A 193 -34.66 -10.01 -38.10
CA GLY A 193 -34.74 -9.07 -36.96
C GLY A 193 -34.42 -9.69 -35.59
N GLY A 194 -33.91 -10.92 -35.54
CA GLY A 194 -33.59 -11.65 -34.31
C GLY A 194 -32.34 -11.15 -33.57
N GLY A 195 -31.38 -10.52 -34.26
CA GLY A 195 -30.16 -10.01 -33.62
C GLY A 195 -30.41 -8.82 -32.68
N MET A 196 -31.42 -8.00 -32.98
CA MET A 196 -31.76 -6.80 -32.21
C MET A 196 -32.44 -7.13 -30.86
N ILE A 197 -33.13 -8.27 -30.79
CA ILE A 197 -33.80 -8.79 -29.59
C ILE A 197 -32.81 -9.09 -28.46
N TYR A 198 -31.60 -9.56 -28.78
CA TYR A 198 -30.58 -9.89 -27.76
C TYR A 198 -29.74 -8.69 -27.30
N ILE A 199 -29.71 -7.60 -28.08
CA ILE A 199 -28.90 -6.41 -27.77
C ILE A 199 -29.50 -5.60 -26.60
N ILE A 200 -30.83 -5.49 -26.54
CA ILE A 200 -31.52 -4.68 -25.52
C ILE A 200 -31.36 -5.26 -24.10
N PRO A 201 -31.57 -6.56 -23.86
CA PRO A 201 -31.28 -7.18 -22.56
C PRO A 201 -29.81 -7.01 -22.18
N PHE A 202 -28.87 -7.25 -23.11
CA PHE A 202 -27.43 -7.17 -22.81
C PHE A 202 -26.96 -5.74 -22.49
N ALA A 203 -27.53 -4.73 -23.14
CA ALA A 203 -27.27 -3.34 -22.84
C ALA A 203 -27.77 -2.95 -21.44
N LEU A 204 -28.98 -3.40 -21.07
CA LEU A 204 -29.54 -3.21 -19.72
C LEU A 204 -28.69 -3.87 -18.63
N ILE A 205 -28.19 -5.09 -18.86
CA ILE A 205 -27.23 -5.77 -17.96
C ILE A 205 -26.00 -4.92 -17.74
N SER A 206 -25.42 -4.41 -18.82
CA SER A 206 -24.17 -3.64 -18.78
C SER A 206 -24.33 -2.38 -17.94
N ILE A 207 -25.44 -1.66 -18.14
CA ILE A 207 -25.77 -0.45 -17.38
C ILE A 207 -25.98 -0.77 -15.89
N LEU A 208 -26.70 -1.86 -15.59
CA LEU A 208 -26.97 -2.28 -14.22
C LEU A 208 -25.70 -2.69 -13.48
N ILE A 209 -24.81 -3.46 -14.13
CA ILE A 209 -23.52 -3.87 -13.57
C ILE A 209 -22.62 -2.65 -13.30
N VAL A 210 -22.53 -1.70 -14.24
CA VAL A 210 -21.77 -0.47 -14.06
C VAL A 210 -22.34 0.36 -12.90
N GLY A 211 -23.67 0.48 -12.80
CA GLY A 211 -24.33 1.17 -11.69
C GLY A 211 -24.02 0.52 -10.33
N LEU A 212 -24.17 -0.81 -10.24
CA LEU A 212 -23.86 -1.57 -9.04
C LEU A 212 -22.39 -1.45 -8.63
N SER A 213 -21.46 -1.55 -9.59
CA SER A 213 -20.03 -1.42 -9.32
C SER A 213 -19.71 -0.08 -8.63
N LYS A 214 -20.31 1.03 -9.09
CA LYS A 214 -20.12 2.37 -8.49
C LYS A 214 -20.66 2.45 -7.05
N ILE A 215 -21.80 1.80 -6.78
CA ILE A 215 -22.36 1.73 -5.42
C ILE A 215 -21.40 0.95 -4.52
N PHE A 216 -20.91 -0.20 -4.97
CA PHE A 216 -19.95 -1.01 -4.21
C PHE A 216 -18.61 -0.31 -4.00
N TYR A 217 -18.08 0.39 -5.01
CA TYR A 217 -16.90 1.24 -4.86
C TYR A 217 -17.13 2.33 -3.80
N SER A 218 -18.33 2.92 -3.74
CA SER A 218 -18.68 3.95 -2.74
C SER A 218 -18.85 3.36 -1.32
N CYS A 219 -19.11 2.06 -1.20
CA CYS A 219 -19.15 1.36 0.09
C CYS A 219 -17.75 1.11 0.68
N LEU A 220 -16.67 1.28 -0.09
CA LEU A 220 -15.31 1.24 0.42
C LEU A 220 -15.11 2.41 1.41
N SER A 221 -14.81 2.07 2.66
CA SER A 221 -14.78 3.07 3.72
C SER A 221 -13.45 3.81 3.75
N LYS A 222 -13.46 5.11 3.38
CA LYS A 222 -12.32 6.03 3.53
C LYS A 222 -11.72 6.05 4.94
N LYS A 223 -12.49 5.67 5.97
CA LYS A 223 -12.00 5.57 7.36
C LYS A 223 -10.89 4.54 7.55
N ARG A 224 -10.82 3.52 6.70
CA ARG A 224 -9.76 2.49 6.78
C ARG A 224 -8.40 3.09 6.43
N GLU A 225 -8.35 3.92 5.41
CA GLU A 225 -7.15 4.66 4.98
C GLU A 225 -6.62 5.56 6.09
N TYR A 226 -7.50 6.33 6.74
CA TYR A 226 -7.10 7.18 7.88
C TYR A 226 -6.62 6.36 9.10
N LEU A 227 -7.22 5.19 9.34
CA LEU A 227 -6.74 4.29 10.38
C LEU A 227 -5.38 3.71 10.03
N ALA A 228 -5.17 3.36 8.76
CA ALA A 228 -3.90 2.85 8.26
C ALA A 228 -2.79 3.90 8.36
N ASP A 229 -3.09 5.17 8.05
CA ASP A 229 -2.18 6.30 8.29
C ASP A 229 -1.82 6.44 9.78
N ALA A 230 -2.82 6.38 10.67
CA ALA A 230 -2.57 6.46 12.12
C ALA A 230 -1.66 5.33 12.61
N CYS A 231 -1.89 4.10 12.12
CA CYS A 231 -1.05 2.95 12.44
C CYS A 231 0.36 3.08 11.85
N ALA A 232 0.49 3.54 10.60
CA ALA A 232 1.78 3.76 9.97
C ALA A 232 2.63 4.75 10.78
N VAL A 233 2.04 5.87 11.19
CA VAL A 233 2.70 6.85 12.07
C VAL A 233 3.04 6.24 13.42
N GLN A 234 2.17 5.40 13.99
CA GLN A 234 2.45 4.72 15.26
C GLN A 234 3.67 3.79 15.15
N TYR A 235 3.81 3.07 14.03
CA TYR A 235 4.90 2.12 13.80
C TYR A 235 6.22 2.82 13.46
N THR A 236 6.20 3.78 12.53
CA THR A 236 7.41 4.50 12.10
C THR A 236 7.82 5.61 13.05
N ARG A 237 6.86 6.14 13.82
CA ARG A 237 7.01 7.37 14.61
C ARG A 237 7.41 8.58 13.77
N ASN A 238 7.19 8.55 12.46
CA ASN A 238 7.57 9.61 11.54
C ASN A 238 6.40 9.96 10.60
N PRO A 239 5.55 10.94 10.99
CA PRO A 239 4.42 11.35 10.17
C PRO A 239 4.83 12.16 8.93
N ILE A 240 5.96 12.85 8.99
CA ILE A 240 6.49 13.66 7.90
C ILE A 240 6.92 12.76 6.73
N ALA A 241 7.56 11.62 7.02
CA ALA A 241 7.92 10.65 6.01
C ALA A 241 6.70 10.12 5.24
N LEU A 242 5.58 9.85 5.92
CA LEU A 242 4.35 9.43 5.25
C LEU A 242 3.76 10.56 4.40
N ALA A 243 3.73 11.79 4.91
CA ALA A 243 3.23 12.95 4.19
C ALA A 243 4.04 13.21 2.90
N ASN A 244 5.37 13.15 2.99
CA ASN A 244 6.25 13.32 1.84
C ASN A 244 6.09 12.18 0.82
N ALA A 245 5.97 10.94 1.29
CA ALA A 245 5.72 9.81 0.41
C ALA A 245 4.40 9.96 -0.35
N LEU A 246 3.31 10.32 0.33
CA LEU A 246 2.01 10.56 -0.29
C LEU A 246 2.07 11.67 -1.33
N LYS A 247 2.75 12.78 -1.01
CA LYS A 247 2.94 13.89 -1.96
C LYS A 247 3.66 13.44 -3.23
N LYS A 248 4.78 12.70 -3.10
CA LYS A 248 5.55 12.19 -4.25
C LYS A 248 4.74 11.21 -5.11
N ILE A 249 3.94 10.35 -4.49
CA ILE A 249 3.09 9.38 -5.21
C ILE A 249 1.97 10.11 -5.97
N ASP A 250 1.44 11.20 -5.39
CA ASP A 250 0.33 11.96 -5.99
C ASP A 250 0.75 12.81 -7.20
N GLU A 251 1.92 13.45 -7.12
CA GLU A 251 2.45 14.33 -8.18
C GLU A 251 2.70 13.59 -9.52
N GLU A 252 2.88 12.27 -9.51
CA GLU A 252 3.32 11.50 -10.68
C GLU A 252 2.26 10.56 -11.28
N GLN A 253 1.01 10.63 -10.82
CA GLN A 253 -0.07 9.80 -11.36
C GLN A 253 -0.39 10.09 -12.85
N THR A 254 0.24 11.10 -13.44
CA THR A 254 0.07 11.50 -14.83
C THR A 254 0.60 10.47 -15.84
N TYR A 255 1.31 9.42 -15.40
CA TYR A 255 1.93 8.40 -16.27
C TYR A 255 1.24 7.02 -16.29
N PHE A 256 0.02 6.84 -15.76
CA PHE A 256 -0.67 5.54 -15.86
C PHE A 256 -1.10 5.21 -17.30
N VAL A 257 -0.21 4.58 -18.06
CA VAL A 257 -0.45 4.23 -19.47
C VAL A 257 -1.43 3.05 -19.62
N ASN A 258 -1.64 2.21 -18.59
CA ASN A 258 -2.54 1.04 -18.71
C ASN A 258 -2.92 0.39 -17.37
N THR A 259 -3.54 1.12 -16.42
CA THR A 259 -4.04 0.45 -15.20
C THR A 259 -5.35 -0.27 -15.45
N ASN A 260 -5.36 -1.59 -15.26
CA ASN A 260 -6.59 -2.34 -15.06
C ASN A 260 -7.34 -1.73 -13.87
N SER A 261 -8.58 -1.27 -14.09
CA SER A 261 -9.49 -0.73 -13.06
C SER A 261 -9.80 -1.70 -11.90
N ILE A 262 -9.35 -2.95 -12.05
CA ILE A 262 -9.47 -4.04 -11.09
C ILE A 262 -8.47 -3.88 -9.93
N THR A 263 -7.24 -3.46 -10.21
CA THR A 263 -6.17 -3.35 -9.19
C THR A 263 -6.11 -1.97 -8.55
N SER A 264 -6.76 -0.98 -9.16
CA SER A 264 -6.75 0.42 -8.68
C SER A 264 -7.30 0.61 -7.28
N SER A 265 -8.17 -0.29 -6.79
CA SER A 265 -8.72 -0.23 -5.43
C SER A 265 -7.80 -0.80 -4.35
N MET A 266 -6.70 -1.45 -4.73
CA MET A 266 -5.71 -1.97 -3.78
C MET A 266 -4.55 -1.02 -3.56
N PHE A 267 -4.36 -0.06 -4.46
CA PHE A 267 -3.24 0.87 -4.46
C PHE A 267 -3.36 1.90 -3.34
N ILE A 268 -2.23 2.25 -2.73
CA ILE A 268 -2.16 3.26 -1.63
C ILE A 268 -2.70 4.63 -2.06
N VAL A 269 -2.54 4.96 -3.34
CA VAL A 269 -3.17 6.11 -3.97
C VAL A 269 -3.85 5.68 -5.27
N SER A 270 -5.07 6.17 -5.49
CA SER A 270 -5.90 5.83 -6.64
C SER A 270 -5.24 6.30 -7.94
N PRO A 271 -5.02 5.43 -8.94
CA PRO A 271 -4.49 5.80 -10.25
C PRO A 271 -5.54 6.48 -11.14
N LEU A 272 -6.81 6.39 -10.77
CA LEU A 272 -7.93 6.91 -11.55
C LEU A 272 -8.20 8.35 -11.16
N ASN A 273 -7.97 9.25 -12.11
CA ASN A 273 -8.08 10.69 -11.99
C ASN A 273 -9.45 11.12 -11.39
N ASN A 274 -9.44 11.60 -10.14
CA ASN A 274 -10.45 12.36 -9.38
C ASN A 274 -11.95 11.98 -9.41
N LYS A 275 -12.39 10.97 -10.16
CA LYS A 275 -13.82 10.62 -10.30
C LYS A 275 -14.24 9.40 -9.48
N ASN A 276 -13.28 8.62 -8.97
CA ASN A 276 -13.58 7.44 -8.16
C ASN A 276 -13.17 7.66 -6.70
N ASN A 277 -14.19 7.82 -5.86
CA ASN A 277 -14.15 8.21 -4.45
C ASN A 277 -13.65 7.11 -3.48
N THR A 278 -12.80 6.18 -3.92
CA THR A 278 -12.42 5.02 -3.09
C THR A 278 -11.43 5.38 -1.99
N HIS A 279 -10.49 6.29 -2.29
CA HIS A 279 -9.55 6.84 -1.31
C HIS A 279 -10.00 8.24 -0.86
N PRO A 280 -9.65 8.65 0.37
CA PRO A 280 -9.76 10.04 0.74
C PRO A 280 -8.78 10.90 -0.07
N PRO A 281 -9.11 12.18 -0.31
CA PRO A 281 -8.21 13.12 -0.97
C PRO A 281 -6.86 13.17 -0.25
N VAL A 282 -5.78 13.07 -1.03
CA VAL A 282 -4.41 12.98 -0.52
C VAL A 282 -4.04 14.22 0.28
N GLU A 283 -4.51 15.40 -0.14
CA GLU A 283 -4.28 16.68 0.52
C GLU A 283 -4.78 16.66 1.97
N LYS A 284 -5.95 16.04 2.22
CA LYS A 284 -6.49 15.92 3.57
C LYS A 284 -5.70 14.94 4.43
N ARG A 285 -5.16 13.87 3.85
CA ARG A 285 -4.28 12.93 4.58
C ARG A 285 -2.99 13.65 4.99
N ILE A 286 -2.37 14.38 4.06
CA ILE A 286 -1.17 15.18 4.31
C ILE A 286 -1.44 16.24 5.38
N GLU A 287 -2.54 16.99 5.29
CA GLU A 287 -2.91 18.02 6.27
C GLU A 287 -3.05 17.43 7.69
N ILE A 288 -3.67 16.26 7.83
CA ILE A 288 -3.80 15.58 9.13
C ILE A 288 -2.41 15.20 9.67
N LEU A 289 -1.55 14.60 8.83
CA LEU A 289 -0.21 14.15 9.21
C LEU A 289 0.68 15.30 9.69
N LEU A 290 0.62 16.45 9.00
CA LEU A 290 1.39 17.65 9.34
C LEU A 290 0.92 18.33 10.64
N ARG A 291 -0.31 18.06 11.09
CA ARG A 291 -0.88 18.59 12.34
C ARG A 291 -0.64 17.73 13.58
N LEU A 292 0.04 16.59 13.42
CA LEU A 292 0.27 15.67 14.54
C LEU A 292 1.31 16.23 15.52
N SER A 293 0.94 16.27 16.80
CA SER A 293 1.84 16.59 17.91
C SER A 293 2.50 15.35 18.53
N SER A 294 1.94 14.16 18.30
CA SER A 294 2.46 12.88 18.75
C SER A 294 2.02 11.73 17.83
N CYS A 295 2.71 10.59 17.92
CA CYS A 295 2.49 9.44 17.03
C CYS A 295 1.48 8.41 17.58
N ASN A 296 0.53 8.82 18.41
CA ASN A 296 -0.50 7.92 18.93
C ASN A 296 -1.83 8.07 18.17
N ILE A 297 -2.67 7.03 18.22
CA ILE A 297 -3.94 7.01 17.48
C ILE A 297 -4.91 8.09 17.99
N ALA A 298 -4.83 8.45 19.28
CA ALA A 298 -5.64 9.52 19.87
C ALA A 298 -5.32 10.89 19.25
N ALA A 299 -4.04 11.26 19.11
CA ALA A 299 -3.60 12.50 18.47
C ALA A 299 -3.94 12.51 16.98
N TYR A 300 -3.86 11.36 16.31
CA TYR A 300 -4.33 11.28 14.92
C TYR A 300 -5.84 11.52 14.83
N ASN A 301 -6.64 10.95 15.73
CA ASN A 301 -8.09 11.15 15.71
C ASN A 301 -8.48 12.61 16.00
N SER A 302 -7.76 13.33 16.87
CA SER A 302 -8.02 14.76 17.10
C SER A 302 -7.65 15.60 15.88
N ALA A 303 -6.49 15.36 15.25
CA ALA A 303 -6.11 16.03 14.00
C ALA A 303 -7.13 15.76 12.88
N TYR A 304 -7.60 14.52 12.75
CA TYR A 304 -8.65 14.12 11.81
C TYR A 304 -9.96 14.88 12.03
N GLN A 305 -10.42 15.03 13.28
CA GLN A 305 -11.64 15.76 13.60
C GLN A 305 -11.52 17.24 13.23
N ASN A 306 -10.36 17.84 13.51
CA ASN A 306 -10.07 19.24 13.23
C ASN A 306 -10.07 19.53 11.72
N VAL A 307 -9.47 18.65 10.91
CA VAL A 307 -9.37 18.84 9.45
C VAL A 307 -10.71 18.58 8.75
N LEU A 308 -11.44 17.54 9.15
CA LEU A 308 -12.67 17.14 8.45
C LEU A 308 -13.94 17.81 8.99
N GLY A 309 -13.86 18.55 10.09
CA GLY A 309 -15.00 19.22 10.72
C GLY A 309 -16.10 18.26 11.20
N LYS A 310 -15.80 16.96 11.33
CA LYS A 310 -16.77 15.92 11.66
C LYS A 310 -16.56 15.42 13.09
N LYS A 311 -17.65 15.32 13.87
CA LYS A 311 -17.68 14.62 15.18
C LYS A 311 -17.42 13.11 15.08
N SER A 312 -17.27 12.57 13.87
CA SER A 312 -17.11 11.13 13.67
C SER A 312 -15.68 10.70 13.98
N ASN A 313 -15.51 9.72 14.86
CA ASN A 313 -14.18 9.13 15.10
C ASN A 313 -13.78 8.15 14.00
N ILE A 314 -12.46 7.99 13.83
CA ILE A 314 -11.86 6.93 13.00
C ILE A 314 -12.11 5.57 13.66
N VAL A 315 -11.93 5.51 14.98
CA VAL A 315 -12.11 4.32 15.83
C VAL A 315 -13.17 4.61 16.89
N SER A 316 -13.88 3.60 17.42
CA SER A 316 -14.85 3.83 18.49
C SER A 316 -14.19 4.48 19.72
N LYS A 317 -14.92 5.38 20.39
CA LYS A 317 -14.43 6.15 21.54
C LYS A 317 -13.86 5.25 22.65
N LYS A 318 -14.56 4.15 22.94
CA LYS A 318 -14.15 3.10 23.89
C LYS A 318 -12.79 2.45 23.59
N ILE A 319 -12.35 2.41 22.33
CA ILE A 319 -11.05 1.86 21.95
C ILE A 319 -9.95 2.93 22.08
N ILE A 320 -10.25 4.18 21.71
CA ILE A 320 -9.30 5.30 21.79
C ILE A 320 -8.89 5.57 23.23
N GLU A 321 -9.79 5.41 24.20
CA GLU A 321 -9.54 5.63 25.63
C GLU A 321 -8.67 4.55 26.30
N LYS A 322 -8.39 3.41 25.62
CA LYS A 322 -7.53 2.37 26.19
C LYS A 322 -6.06 2.86 26.26
N PRO A 323 -5.32 2.53 27.33
CA PRO A 323 -3.97 3.07 27.60
C PRO A 323 -2.96 2.83 26.47
N ASN A 324 -3.12 1.72 25.72
CA ASN A 324 -2.24 1.40 24.58
C ASN A 324 -2.39 2.39 23.39
N TYR A 325 -3.49 3.14 23.30
CA TYR A 325 -3.75 4.10 22.22
C TYR A 325 -3.61 5.56 22.66
N THR A 326 -3.60 5.83 23.97
CA THR A 326 -3.39 7.17 24.55
C THR A 326 -1.94 7.42 24.95
N LYS A 327 -1.12 6.37 25.12
CA LYS A 327 0.31 6.51 25.43
C LYS A 327 0.96 7.47 24.45
N ILE A 328 1.60 8.53 24.96
CA ILE A 328 2.29 9.51 24.12
C ILE A 328 3.51 8.83 23.51
N ILE A 329 3.57 8.86 22.18
CA ILE A 329 4.70 8.35 21.41
C ILE A 329 5.35 9.58 20.77
N PRO A 330 6.60 9.92 21.11
CA PRO A 330 7.27 11.08 20.55
C PRO A 330 7.47 10.88 19.04
N ILE A 331 7.38 11.98 18.30
CA ILE A 331 7.74 12.01 16.89
C ILE A 331 9.26 11.84 16.80
N VAL A 332 9.70 10.83 16.04
CA VAL A 332 11.10 10.72 15.63
C VAL A 332 11.33 11.91 14.71
N ALA A 333 12.18 12.85 15.15
CA ALA A 333 12.60 13.99 14.37
C ALA A 333 13.40 13.52 13.14
N GLY A 334 12.68 13.14 12.07
CA GLY A 334 13.26 12.95 10.75
C GLY A 334 13.56 14.31 10.17
N ILE A 335 14.81 14.76 10.31
CA ILE A 335 15.48 15.85 9.57
C ILE A 335 14.53 16.94 9.04
N THR A 336 13.80 17.57 9.94
CA THR A 336 13.27 18.92 9.72
C THR A 336 13.45 19.63 11.03
N SER A 337 14.36 20.60 11.05
CA SER A 337 14.69 21.46 12.19
C SER A 337 15.24 20.77 13.46
N ALA A 338 16.28 19.95 13.31
CA ALA A 338 17.18 19.66 14.43
C ALA A 338 18.30 20.70 14.45
N ASN A 339 18.04 21.78 15.19
CA ASN A 339 18.98 22.52 16.03
C ASN A 339 20.47 22.46 15.66
N GLU A 340 21.06 23.64 15.41
CA GLU A 340 22.53 23.89 15.44
C GLU A 340 23.21 23.26 16.68
N ASN A 341 22.49 23.07 17.78
CA ASN A 341 22.96 22.40 18.98
C ASN A 341 23.22 20.88 18.82
N ASN A 342 22.52 20.19 17.91
CA ASN A 342 22.65 18.73 17.75
C ASN A 342 23.81 18.33 16.83
N GLN A 343 24.17 19.16 15.84
CA GLN A 343 25.42 18.99 15.08
C GLN A 343 26.65 19.14 15.99
N ASN A 344 26.59 20.05 16.98
CA ASN A 344 27.64 20.22 17.98
C ASN A 344 27.77 19.03 18.93
N ASN A 345 26.67 18.36 19.28
CA ASN A 345 26.70 17.17 20.13
C ASN A 345 27.13 15.92 19.35
N ILE A 346 26.63 15.71 18.12
CA ILE A 346 27.04 14.59 17.26
C ILE A 346 28.53 14.72 16.89
N SER A 347 29.00 15.93 16.59
CA SER A 347 30.44 16.16 16.36
C SER A 347 31.27 15.91 17.61
N LYS A 348 30.82 16.35 18.79
CA LYS A 348 31.48 16.04 20.08
C LYS A 348 31.54 14.54 20.36
N ASP A 349 30.46 13.80 20.14
CA ASP A 349 30.42 12.35 20.37
C ASP A 349 31.32 11.59 19.40
N ILE A 350 31.33 11.96 18.11
CA ILE A 350 32.26 11.40 17.12
C ILE A 350 33.72 11.72 17.50
N ILE A 351 33.99 12.94 17.96
CA ILE A 351 35.33 13.35 18.42
C ILE A 351 35.73 12.54 19.67
N ASN A 352 34.81 12.33 20.61
CA ASN A 352 35.04 11.55 21.82
C ASN A 352 35.31 10.08 21.50
N HIS A 353 34.55 9.48 20.58
CA HIS A 353 34.76 8.11 20.13
C HIS A 353 36.12 7.94 19.43
N ARG A 354 36.51 8.91 18.58
CA ARG A 354 37.83 8.94 17.94
C ARG A 354 38.96 9.07 18.96
N LYS A 355 38.80 9.92 19.99
CA LYS A 355 39.76 10.08 21.09
C LYS A 355 39.91 8.80 21.90
N ALA A 356 38.81 8.15 22.27
CA ALA A 356 38.83 6.87 22.99
C ALA A 356 39.56 5.78 22.20
N TYR A 357 39.27 5.68 20.90
CA TYR A 357 39.94 4.74 20.01
C TYR A 357 41.44 5.04 19.85
N ASP A 358 41.82 6.32 19.74
CA ASP A 358 43.22 6.74 19.70
C ASP A 358 43.96 6.39 21.00
N THR A 359 43.33 6.55 22.15
CA THR A 359 43.91 6.14 23.45
C THR A 359 44.13 4.63 23.50
N MET A 360 43.18 3.84 23.00
CA MET A 360 43.33 2.37 22.92
C MET A 360 44.44 1.93 21.95
N LEU A 361 44.69 2.69 20.88
CA LEU A 361 45.80 2.40 19.97
C LEU A 361 47.16 2.83 20.54
N LYS A 362 47.19 3.89 21.36
CA LYS A 362 48.40 4.28 22.11
C LYS A 362 48.85 3.19 23.08
N THR A 363 47.92 2.52 23.76
CA THR A 363 48.27 1.41 24.66
C THR A 363 48.81 0.19 23.91
N LYS A 364 48.54 0.08 22.61
CA LYS A 364 49.12 -0.92 21.70
C LYS A 364 50.36 -0.42 20.94
N ASN A 365 51.00 0.67 21.39
CA ASN A 365 52.20 1.26 20.79
C ASN A 365 52.08 1.65 19.30
N TYR A 366 50.91 2.10 18.86
CA TYR A 366 50.76 2.64 17.50
C TYR A 366 51.45 4.00 17.36
N ILE A 367 52.06 4.23 16.18
CA ILE A 367 52.69 5.49 15.78
C ILE A 367 51.63 6.37 15.10
N PHE A 368 51.55 7.63 15.51
CA PHE A 368 50.59 8.60 14.96
C PHE A 368 51.32 9.67 14.17
N ILE A 369 51.04 9.76 12.87
CA ILE A 369 51.65 10.76 11.97
C ILE A 369 50.55 11.70 11.48
N LYS A 370 50.76 13.01 11.62
CA LYS A 370 49.89 14.02 11.03
C LYS A 370 50.40 14.39 9.63
N CYS A 371 49.54 14.28 8.64
CA CYS A 371 49.79 14.73 7.29
C CYS A 371 49.31 16.19 7.12
N ASP A 372 49.93 16.93 6.19
CA ASP A 372 49.57 18.32 5.87
C ASP A 372 48.12 18.48 5.36
N CYS A 373 47.52 17.41 4.82
CA CYS A 373 46.11 17.39 4.44
C CYS A 373 45.16 17.07 5.62
N ASP A 374 45.62 17.35 6.85
CA ASP A 374 44.93 17.16 8.12
C ASP A 374 44.50 15.71 8.43
N THR A 375 45.01 14.75 7.66
CA THR A 375 44.77 13.31 7.85
C THR A 375 45.74 12.76 8.90
N LYS A 376 45.20 12.08 9.92
CA LYS A 376 45.99 11.42 10.97
C LYS A 376 46.17 9.94 10.65
N LEU A 377 47.37 9.56 10.25
CA LEU A 377 47.77 8.18 10.00
C LEU A 377 48.03 7.46 11.34
N LYS A 378 47.55 6.22 11.47
CA LYS A 378 47.72 5.38 12.65
C LYS A 378 48.36 4.08 12.19
N VAL A 379 49.63 3.89 12.52
CA VAL A 379 50.41 2.78 11.98
C VAL A 379 50.94 1.90 13.12
N PRO A 380 50.85 0.56 13.03
CA PRO A 380 51.48 -0.34 14.00
C PRO A 380 53.00 -0.15 14.04
N GLN A 381 53.62 -0.45 15.18
CA GLN A 381 55.07 -0.33 15.38
C GLN A 381 55.90 -1.22 14.43
N GLU A 382 55.30 -2.29 13.90
CA GLU A 382 55.93 -3.23 12.95
C GLU A 382 56.37 -2.57 11.63
N PHE A 383 55.80 -1.40 11.29
CA PHE A 383 56.10 -0.66 10.06
C PHE A 383 57.19 0.41 10.25
N LYS A 384 57.88 0.42 11.39
CA LYS A 384 58.98 1.36 11.65
C LYS A 384 60.09 1.20 10.61
N GLY A 385 60.51 2.32 10.01
CA GLY A 385 61.50 2.35 8.92
C GLY A 385 60.92 2.23 7.51
N GLN A 386 59.60 2.02 7.35
CA GLN A 386 58.94 2.00 6.03
C GLN A 386 58.33 3.36 5.68
N THR A 387 58.19 3.62 4.38
CA THR A 387 57.50 4.81 3.86
C THR A 387 56.08 4.45 3.41
N ILE A 388 55.06 5.11 3.98
CA ILE A 388 53.65 4.85 3.65
C ILE A 388 53.01 6.09 3.02
N PRO A 389 52.24 5.95 1.93
CA PRO A 389 51.49 7.05 1.34
C PRO A 389 50.26 7.41 2.18
N CYS A 390 49.95 8.71 2.27
CA CYS A 390 48.69 9.16 2.83
C CYS A 390 47.52 8.77 1.90
N PRO A 391 46.43 8.15 2.39
CA PRO A 391 45.30 7.74 1.55
C PRO A 391 44.53 8.93 0.95
N HIS A 392 44.68 10.13 1.52
CA HIS A 392 43.99 11.32 1.07
C HIS A 392 44.80 12.14 0.05
N CYS A 393 46.06 12.48 0.36
CA CYS A 393 46.90 13.33 -0.52
C CYS A 393 48.05 12.59 -1.21
N LYS A 394 48.23 11.29 -0.97
CA LYS A 394 49.29 10.44 -1.53
C LYS A 394 50.74 10.85 -1.22
N LYS A 395 50.96 11.85 -0.34
CA LYS A 395 52.29 12.23 0.14
C LYS A 395 52.91 11.08 0.95
N MET A 396 54.20 10.81 0.73
CA MET A 396 54.94 9.74 1.41
C MET A 396 55.41 10.20 2.79
N HIS A 397 55.18 9.38 3.81
CA HIS A 397 55.64 9.63 5.18
C HIS A 397 56.55 8.49 5.65
N LEU A 398 57.73 8.84 6.16
CA LEU A 398 58.67 7.90 6.76
C LEU A 398 58.32 7.68 8.23
N ILE A 399 58.25 6.42 8.64
CA ILE A 399 57.85 6.04 10.01
C ILE A 399 59.09 5.93 10.90
N ASN A 400 59.28 6.92 11.77
CA ASN A 400 60.40 7.02 12.70
C ASN A 400 60.26 6.22 14.00
#